data_AF-A0A3A4QV86-F1
#
_entry.id   AF-A0A3A4QV86-F1
#
_cell.length_a   1.000
_cell.length_b   1.000
_cell.length_c   1.000
_cell.angle_alpha   90.00
_cell.angle_beta   90.00
_cell.angle_gamma   90.00
#
_symmetry.space_group_name_H-M   'P 1'
#
loop_
_entity.id
_entity.type
_entity.pdbx_description
1 polymer ?
#
loop_
_entity_poly.entity_id
_entity_poly.type
_entity_poly.pdbx_seq_one_letter_code
_entity_poly.pdbx_strand_id
1 'polypeptide(L)' 'MPAVDLEVIKNPSSDFIAKGKELYQQSCASCHGNNGLGDGAAGVALNPPPRNLTDLSGWTNGTDFVN' A
#
# COMPACT_ATOMS: atom_id res chain seq x y z
N MET A 1 4.95 -8.48 21.63
CA MET A 1 4.87 -7.32 20.72
C MET A 1 4.65 -6.10 21.59
N PRO A 2 5.52 -5.07 21.56
CA PRO A 2 5.27 -3.85 22.31
C PRO A 2 3.96 -3.19 21.85
N ALA A 3 3.31 -2.44 22.74
CA ALA A 3 2.16 -1.63 22.37
C ALA A 3 2.58 -0.63 21.29
N VAL A 4 1.81 -0.57 20.22
CA VAL A 4 2.06 0.31 19.09
C VAL A 4 1.38 1.65 19.37
N ASP A 5 2.15 2.73 19.31
CA ASP A 5 1.62 4.09 19.41
C ASP A 5 0.96 4.50 18.09
N LEU A 6 -0.37 4.63 18.12
CA LEU A 6 -1.16 4.98 16.95
C LEU A 6 -0.92 6.42 16.48
N GLU A 7 -0.54 7.34 17.37
CA GLU A 7 -0.24 8.74 16.98
C GLU A 7 1.06 8.83 16.18
N VAL A 8 2.05 8.00 16.54
CA VAL A 8 3.32 7.91 15.82
C VAL A 8 3.13 7.33 14.41
N ILE A 9 2.25 6.34 14.23
CA ILE A 9 2.01 5.72 12.91
C ILE A 9 1.12 6.59 12.01
N LYS A 10 0.18 7.34 12.58
CA LYS A 10 -0.69 8.25 11.82
C LYS A 10 0.08 9.37 11.12
N ASN A 11 1.27 9.70 11.61
CA ASN A 11 2.11 10.76 11.03
C ASN A 11 3.29 10.12 10.28
N PRO A 12 3.23 10.00 8.94
CA PRO A 12 4.29 9.36 8.17
C PRO A 12 5.57 10.19 8.20
N SER A 13 6.51 9.82 9.06
CA SER A 13 7.87 10.39 9.06
C SER A 13 8.63 9.99 7.79
N SER A 14 9.69 10.73 7.47
CA SER A 14 10.57 10.39 6.34
C SER A 14 11.11 8.95 6.42
N ASP A 15 11.43 8.50 7.63
CA ASP A 15 11.97 7.16 7.88
C ASP A 15 10.92 6.09 7.62
N PHE A 16 9.67 6.33 8.04
CA PHE A 16 8.56 5.43 7.71
C PHE A 16 8.24 5.40 6.22
N ILE A 17 8.33 6.54 5.53
CA ILE A 17 8.15 6.59 4.08
C ILE A 17 9.25 5.79 3.37
N ALA A 18 10.50 5.96 3.77
CA ALA A 18 11.63 5.21 3.21
C ALA A 18 11.49 3.70 3.46
N LYS A 19 11.11 3.30 4.68
CA LYS A 19 10.89 1.89 5.00
C LYS A 19 9.69 1.31 4.27
N GLY A 20 8.60 2.06 4.16
CA GLY A 20 7.41 1.69 3.41
C GLY A 20 7.73 1.44 1.94
N LYS A 21 8.56 2.30 1.32
CA LYS A 21 9.03 2.12 -0.06
C LYS A 21 9.81 0.81 -0.23
N GLU A 22 10.72 0.50 0.68
CA GLU A 22 11.48 -0.76 0.64
C GLU A 22 10.55 -1.99 0.71
N LEU A 23 9.62 -2.00 1.67
CA LEU A 23 8.65 -3.08 1.84
C LEU A 23 7.73 -3.22 0.62
N TYR A 24 7.32 -2.09 0.05
CA TYR A 24 6.50 -2.06 -1.16
C TYR A 24 7.20 -2.74 -2.34
N GLN A 25 8.48 -2.44 -2.55
CA GLN A 25 9.27 -3.03 -3.63
C GLN A 25 9.47 -4.54 -3.43
N GLN A 26 9.63 -5.00 -2.18
CA GLN A 26 9.85 -6.41 -1.87
C GLN A 26 8.59 -7.27 -2.01
N SER A 27 7.42 -6.73 -1.66
CA SER A 27 6.22 -7.55 -1.45
C SER A 27 5.00 -7.14 -2.29
N CYS A 28 4.93 -5.90 -2.77
CA CYS A 28 3.73 -5.35 -3.38
C CYS A 28 3.89 -5.13 -4.90
N ALA A 29 5.06 -4.64 -5.31
CA ALA A 29 5.31 -4.18 -6.68
C ALA A 29 5.20 -5.28 -7.75
N SER A 30 5.41 -6.55 -7.38
CA SER A 30 5.27 -7.68 -8.32
C SER A 30 3.84 -7.81 -8.88
N CYS A 31 2.83 -7.51 -8.07
CA CYS A 31 1.42 -7.53 -8.46
C CYS A 31 0.88 -6.13 -8.79
N HIS A 32 1.22 -5.12 -8.01
CA HIS A 32 0.67 -3.78 -8.14
C HIS A 32 1.49 -2.84 -9.04
N GLY A 33 2.65 -3.28 -9.53
CA GLY A 33 3.57 -2.47 -10.31
C GLY A 33 4.41 -1.50 -9.46
N ASN A 34 5.50 -0.97 -10.01
CA ASN A 34 6.40 -0.07 -9.27
C ASN A 34 5.73 1.26 -8.86
N ASN A 35 4.69 1.66 -9.58
CA ASN A 35 3.95 2.91 -9.34
C ASN A 35 2.57 2.65 -8.70
N GLY A 36 2.24 1.41 -8.34
CA GLY A 36 0.95 1.09 -7.73
C GLY A 36 -0.25 1.13 -8.66
N LEU A 37 -0.06 1.03 -9.97
CA LEU A 37 -1.14 1.13 -10.96
C LEU A 37 -1.93 -0.18 -11.14
N GLY A 38 -1.52 -1.27 -10.48
CA GLY A 38 -2.13 -2.60 -10.67
C GLY A 38 -1.62 -3.34 -11.91
N ASP A 39 -0.50 -2.90 -12.48
CA ASP A 39 0.08 -3.37 -13.74
C ASP A 39 1.32 -4.26 -13.54
N GLY A 40 1.48 -4.83 -12.35
CA GLY A 40 2.61 -5.72 -12.05
C GLY A 40 2.58 -7.01 -12.88
N ALA A 41 3.75 -7.51 -13.26
CA ALA A 41 3.88 -8.69 -14.12
C ALA A 41 3.19 -9.94 -13.55
N ALA A 42 3.19 -10.11 -12.23
CA ALA A 42 2.50 -11.22 -11.56
C ALA A 42 0.97 -11.02 -11.53
N GLY A 43 0.50 -9.78 -11.68
CA GLY A 43 -0.90 -9.39 -11.65
C GLY A 43 -1.68 -9.68 -12.92
N VAL A 44 -1.01 -9.79 -14.07
CA VAL A 44 -1.63 -9.90 -15.39
C VAL A 44 -2.58 -11.09 -15.52
N ALA A 45 -2.27 -12.21 -14.85
CA ALA A 45 -3.05 -13.44 -14.92
C ALA A 45 -4.08 -13.59 -13.79
N LEU A 46 -4.21 -12.62 -12.88
CA LEU A 46 -5.12 -12.71 -11.74
C LEU A 46 -6.53 -12.24 -12.12
N ASN A 47 -7.54 -12.92 -11.56
CA ASN A 47 -8.94 -12.53 -11.68
C ASN A 47 -9.60 -12.57 -10.28
N PRO A 48 -9.98 -11.42 -9.69
CA PRO A 48 -9.92 -10.07 -10.26
C PRO A 48 -8.47 -9.53 -10.38
N PRO A 49 -8.23 -8.53 -11.25
CA PRO A 49 -6.92 -7.91 -11.36
C PRO A 49 -6.53 -7.19 -10.06
N PRO A 50 -5.22 -7.03 -9.77
CA PRO A 50 -4.76 -6.22 -8.65
C PRO A 50 -5.28 -4.80 -8.71
N ARG A 51 -5.60 -4.23 -7.55
CA ARG A 51 -6.12 -2.87 -7.44
C ARG A 51 -5.07 -1.83 -7.87
N ASN A 52 -5.53 -0.81 -8.58
CA ASN A 52 -4.79 0.45 -8.73
C ASN A 52 -4.85 1.25 -7.41
N LEU A 53 -3.72 1.34 -6.71
CA LEU A 53 -3.58 2.01 -5.42
C LEU A 53 -3.54 3.54 -5.51
N THR A 54 -3.34 4.10 -6.71
CA THR A 54 -3.39 5.56 -6.93
C THR A 54 -4.81 6.07 -7.12
N ASP A 55 -5.77 5.17 -7.30
CA ASP A 55 -7.18 5.49 -7.45
C ASP A 55 -7.87 5.38 -6.08
N LEU A 56 -8.33 6.51 -5.57
CA LEU A 56 -8.98 6.63 -4.26
C LEU A 56 -10.47 6.25 -4.31
N SER A 57 -11.05 6.11 -5.50
CA SER A 57 -12.44 5.69 -5.64
C SER A 57 -12.61 4.23 -5.20
N GLY A 58 -13.76 3.85 -4.66
CA GLY A 58 -14.08 2.45 -4.36
C GLY A 58 -13.27 1.79 -3.22
N TRP A 59 -12.58 2.57 -2.38
CA TRP A 59 -12.04 2.06 -1.11
C TRP A 59 -13.21 1.76 -0.15
N THR A 60 -13.36 0.50 0.27
CA THR A 60 -14.48 0.09 1.13
C THR A 60 -14.27 0.39 2.61
N ASN A 61 -13.01 0.57 3.03
CA ASN A 61 -12.61 0.75 4.43
C ASN A 61 -11.97 2.12 4.71
N GLY A 62 -12.19 3.11 3.83
CA GLY A 62 -11.60 4.44 3.96
C GLY A 62 -10.08 4.48 3.73
N THR A 63 -9.53 5.69 3.69
CA THR A 63 -8.08 5.96 3.58
C THR A 63 -7.46 6.43 4.88
N ASP A 64 -8.25 6.51 5.95
CA ASP A 64 -7.83 6.91 7.28
C ASP A 64 -8.16 5.82 8.32
N PHE A 65 -7.53 5.94 9.49
CA PHE A 65 -7.76 5.05 10.64
C PHE A 65 -8.90 5.52 11.53
N VAL A 66 -9.63 6.56 11.10
CA VAL A 66 -10.62 7.28 11.89
C VAL A 66 -11.83 7.48 10.99
N ASN A 67 -12.61 6.41 10.86
CA ASN A 67 -13.93 6.48 10.23
C ASN A 67 -14.76 7.63 10.81
#